data_AF-A0A1D2R6W3-F1
#
_entry.id   AF-A0A1D2R6W3-F1
#
_cell.length_a   1.000
_cell.length_b   1.000
_cell.length_c   1.000
_cell.angle_alpha   90.00
_cell.angle_beta   90.00
_cell.angle_gamma   90.00
#
_symmetry.space_group_name_H-M   'P 1'
#
loop_
_entity.id
_entity.type
_entity.pdbx_description
1 polymer ?
#
loop_
_entity_poly.entity_id
_entity_poly.type
_entity_poly.pdbx_seq_one_letter_code
_entity_poly.pdbx_strand_id
1 'polypeptide(L)'
;MYLKMENDTKEKRTVGKRTPKKKSEAYKGILISTNIFKDREVSVLERLVEHMKDDHNLRFCDIAGMLNRGYGAIRTVYVRAREKRQKGGDGK
;
A
#
# COMPACT_ATOMS: atom_id res chain seq x y z
N MET A 1 -60.68 10.75 -6.63
CA MET A 1 -60.22 9.50 -7.27
C MET A 1 -58.90 9.78 -7.98
N TYR A 2 -57.82 9.19 -7.47
CA TYR A 2 -56.47 8.97 -8.02
C TYR A 2 -55.84 9.98 -9.00
N LEU A 3 -54.87 10.75 -8.47
CA LEU A 3 -53.83 11.42 -9.24
C LEU A 3 -52.64 10.46 -9.38
N LYS A 4 -52.30 10.06 -10.60
CA LYS A 4 -51.04 9.40 -10.97
C LYS A 4 -49.92 10.44 -10.85
N MET A 5 -48.89 10.16 -10.05
CA MET A 5 -47.60 10.85 -10.12
C MET A 5 -46.50 9.82 -9.88
N GLU A 6 -45.86 9.49 -10.99
CA GLU A 6 -44.55 8.89 -11.26
C GLU A 6 -43.65 8.56 -10.06
N ASN A 7 -43.35 7.26 -9.95
CA ASN A 7 -42.16 6.76 -9.29
C ASN A 7 -40.95 7.09 -10.17
N ASP A 8 -39.97 7.82 -9.63
CA ASP A 8 -38.58 7.59 -10.04
C ASP A 8 -37.62 7.75 -8.86
N THR A 9 -37.26 6.57 -8.36
CA THR A 9 -36.21 6.24 -7.41
C THR A 9 -34.91 7.01 -7.65
N LYS A 10 -34.58 7.95 -6.78
CA LYS A 10 -33.19 8.37 -6.55
C LYS A 10 -32.82 8.14 -5.08
N GLU A 11 -32.58 6.87 -4.78
CA GLU A 11 -31.87 6.43 -3.60
C GLU A 11 -30.48 7.08 -3.60
N LYS A 12 -30.34 8.14 -2.81
CA LYS A 12 -29.05 8.76 -2.55
C LYS A 12 -28.23 7.76 -1.74
N ARG A 13 -27.37 7.00 -2.43
CA ARG A 13 -26.30 6.20 -1.83
C ARG A 13 -25.47 7.13 -0.93
N THR A 14 -25.69 7.04 0.37
CA THR A 14 -24.81 7.66 1.35
C THR A 14 -23.47 6.92 1.26
N VAL A 15 -22.45 7.59 0.70
CA VAL A 15 -21.06 7.13 0.84
C VAL A 15 -20.75 7.22 2.32
N GLY A 16 -20.92 6.11 3.05
CA GLY A 16 -20.62 6.03 4.47
C GLY A 16 -19.22 6.60 4.71
N LYS A 17 -19.15 7.68 5.50
CA LYS A 17 -17.89 8.28 5.94
C LYS A 17 -17.12 7.16 6.65
N ARG A 18 -16.06 6.63 6.04
CA ARG A 18 -15.20 5.63 6.68
C ARG A 18 -14.54 6.29 7.88
N THR A 19 -15.03 5.97 9.08
CA THR A 19 -14.42 6.35 10.34
C THR A 19 -13.01 5.76 10.42
N PRO A 20 -12.00 6.51 10.92
CA PRO A 20 -10.70 5.90 11.19
C PRO A 20 -10.89 4.85 12.29
N LYS A 21 -10.68 3.58 11.96
CA LYS A 21 -10.73 2.48 12.94
C LYS A 21 -9.74 2.80 14.06
N LYS A 22 -10.22 2.75 15.31
CA LYS A 22 -9.42 2.90 16.53
C LYS A 22 -8.21 1.96 16.46
N LYS A 23 -6.96 2.49 16.54
CA LYS A 23 -5.76 1.67 16.71
C LYS A 23 -5.62 1.32 18.19
N SER A 24 -6.29 0.26 18.61
CA SER A 24 -6.00 -0.42 19.88
C SER A 24 -5.45 -1.81 19.57
N GLU A 25 -4.48 -2.21 20.38
CA GLU A 25 -3.79 -3.50 20.47
C GLU A 25 -2.45 -3.63 19.72
N ALA A 26 -1.49 -4.19 20.46
CA ALA A 26 -0.04 -4.25 20.28
C ALA A 26 0.46 -4.17 18.83
N TYR A 27 1.45 -3.29 18.60
CA TYR A 27 2.20 -3.28 17.35
C TYR A 27 2.86 -4.65 17.17
N LYS A 28 2.22 -5.54 16.40
CA LYS A 28 2.85 -6.78 15.95
C LYS A 28 3.86 -6.37 14.87
N GLY A 29 5.03 -5.93 15.34
CA GLY A 29 6.14 -5.57 14.49
C GLY A 29 6.61 -6.76 13.67
N ILE A 30 7.19 -6.49 12.51
CA ILE A 30 7.84 -7.51 11.71
C ILE A 30 9.33 -7.43 12.03
N LEU A 31 9.95 -8.58 12.30
CA LEU A 31 11.39 -8.67 12.43
C LEU A 31 11.99 -8.75 11.04
N ILE A 32 12.86 -7.81 10.72
CA ILE A 32 13.51 -7.71 9.42
C ILE A 32 15.01 -7.88 9.65
N SER A 33 15.60 -8.87 8.96
CA SER A 33 17.04 -9.08 9.04
C SER A 33 17.77 -7.90 8.39
N THR A 34 18.76 -7.34 9.07
CA THR A 34 19.60 -6.27 8.54
C THR A 34 20.38 -6.68 7.29
N ASN A 35 20.52 -7.99 7.04
CA ASN A 35 21.17 -8.54 5.85
C ASN A 35 20.49 -8.11 4.54
N ILE A 36 19.19 -7.77 4.54
CA ILE A 36 18.51 -7.35 3.31
C ILE A 36 19.13 -6.07 2.72
N PHE A 37 19.72 -5.22 3.56
CA PHE A 37 20.31 -3.93 3.19
C PHE A 37 21.78 -4.01 2.73
N LYS A 38 22.33 -5.22 2.61
CA LYS A 38 23.66 -5.43 2.01
C LYS A 38 23.71 -5.02 0.54
N ASP A 39 22.57 -5.13 -0.12
CA ASP A 39 22.40 -4.71 -1.49
C ASP A 39 22.38 -3.18 -1.60
N ARG A 40 23.31 -2.66 -2.41
CA ARG A 40 23.53 -1.22 -2.64
C ARG A 40 23.01 -0.73 -3.98
N GLU A 41 22.42 -1.60 -4.81
CA GLU A 41 21.82 -1.23 -6.10
C GLU A 41 20.52 -0.43 -5.91
N VAL A 42 19.82 -0.73 -4.82
CA VAL A 42 18.57 -0.07 -4.42
C VAL A 42 18.75 0.67 -3.10
N SER A 43 17.94 1.71 -2.89
CA SER A 43 17.92 2.43 -1.62
C SER A 43 17.32 1.57 -0.50
N VAL A 44 17.63 1.93 0.74
CA VAL A 44 17.13 1.23 1.95
C VAL A 44 15.60 1.10 1.95
N LEU A 45 14.89 2.18 1.56
CA LEU A 45 13.42 2.16 1.54
C LEU A 45 12.88 1.30 0.39
N GLU A 46 13.51 1.34 -0.79
CA GLU A 46 13.18 0.47 -1.92
C GLU A 46 13.34 -1.00 -1.54
N ARG A 47 14.49 -1.36 -0.94
CA ARG A 47 14.77 -2.72 -0.48
C ARG A 47 13.80 -3.19 0.60
N LEU A 48 13.48 -2.30 1.55
CA LEU A 48 12.53 -2.59 2.62
C LEU A 48 11.13 -2.88 2.05
N VAL A 49 10.63 -2.01 1.16
CA VAL A 49 9.29 -2.17 0.57
C VAL A 49 9.22 -3.39 -0.34
N GLU A 50 10.27 -3.67 -1.12
CA GLU A 50 10.42 -4.89 -1.92
C GLU A 50 10.33 -6.13 -1.01
N HIS A 51 11.11 -6.18 0.07
CA HIS A 51 11.10 -7.30 1.01
C HIS A 51 9.74 -7.50 1.70
N MET A 52 9.10 -6.39 2.14
CA MET A 52 7.76 -6.45 2.73
C MET A 52 6.70 -6.95 1.74
N LYS A 53 6.85 -6.64 0.46
CA LYS A 53 5.89 -7.03 -0.60
C LYS A 53 6.11 -8.45 -1.08
N ASP A 54 7.36 -8.87 -1.26
CA ASP A 54 7.72 -10.10 -1.95
C ASP A 54 7.94 -11.25 -0.95
N ASP A 55 8.71 -11.02 0.12
CA ASP A 55 8.99 -12.04 1.13
C ASP A 55 7.85 -12.22 2.14
N HIS A 56 7.18 -11.11 2.52
CA HIS A 56 6.07 -11.15 3.48
C HIS A 56 4.68 -11.08 2.82
N ASN A 57 4.61 -10.99 1.49
CA ASN A 57 3.38 -10.90 0.70
C ASN A 57 2.35 -9.85 1.20
N LEU A 58 2.82 -8.76 1.79
CA LEU A 58 1.93 -7.73 2.34
C LEU A 58 1.24 -6.93 1.22
N ARG A 59 0.10 -6.33 1.54
CA ARG A 59 -0.57 -5.38 0.62
C ARG A 59 0.04 -4.00 0.80
N PHE A 60 0.09 -3.21 -0.28
CA PHE A 60 0.62 -1.85 -0.23
C PHE A 60 -0.11 -0.93 0.76
N CYS A 61 -1.42 -1.14 1.00
CA CYS A 61 -2.16 -0.40 2.02
C CYS A 61 -1.68 -0.72 3.44
N ASP A 62 -1.33 -1.98 3.71
CA ASP A 62 -0.81 -2.39 5.01
C ASP A 62 0.61 -1.84 5.22
N ILE A 63 1.48 -1.98 4.20
CA ILE A 63 2.84 -1.41 4.21
C ILE A 63 2.79 0.12 4.44
N ALA A 64 1.88 0.81 3.75
CA ALA A 64 1.66 2.25 3.92
C ALA A 64 1.26 2.61 5.35
N GLY A 65 0.36 1.83 5.96
CA GLY A 65 -0.06 1.99 7.35
C GLY A 65 1.03 1.69 8.37
N MET A 66 1.95 0.76 8.06
CA MET A 66 3.09 0.38 8.91
C MET A 66 4.21 1.42 8.84
N LEU A 67 4.55 1.91 7.64
CA LEU A 67 5.61 2.88 7.42
C LEU A 67 5.15 4.33 7.60
N ASN A 68 3.87 4.55 7.90
CA ASN A 68 3.24 5.87 7.99
C ASN A 68 3.52 6.73 6.72
N ARG A 69 3.27 6.13 5.55
CA ARG A 69 3.45 6.75 4.23
C ARG A 69 2.17 6.64 3.41
N GLY A 70 2.05 7.47 2.39
CA GLY A 70 0.94 7.39 1.44
C GLY A 70 1.05 6.15 0.55
N TYR A 71 -0.10 5.57 0.17
CA TYR A 71 -0.17 4.43 -0.75
C TYR A 71 0.61 4.67 -2.06
N GLY A 72 0.48 5.86 -2.65
CA GLY A 72 1.20 6.23 -3.88
C GLY A 72 2.72 6.22 -3.70
N ALA A 73 3.21 6.68 -2.55
CA ALA A 73 4.64 6.67 -2.25
C ALA A 73 5.17 5.23 -2.18
N ILE A 74 4.47 4.34 -1.45
CA ILE A 74 4.87 2.92 -1.36
C ILE A 74 4.87 2.25 -2.73
N ARG A 75 3.84 2.47 -3.54
CA ARG A 75 3.76 1.92 -4.90
C ARG A 75 4.91 2.41 -5.78
N THR A 76 5.18 3.72 -5.78
CA THR A 76 6.27 4.30 -6.58
C THR A 76 7.62 3.75 -6.15
N VAL A 77 7.87 3.60 -4.85
CA VAL A 77 9.09 3.01 -4.31
C VAL A 77 9.27 1.57 -4.79
N TYR A 78 8.22 0.75 -4.70
CA TYR A 78 8.27 -0.63 -5.19
C TYR A 78 8.57 -0.71 -6.69
N VAL A 79 7.90 0.12 -7.50
CA VAL A 79 8.13 0.16 -8.96
C VAL A 79 9.57 0.57 -9.27
N ARG A 80 10.12 1.59 -8.61
CA ARG A 80 11.52 2.01 -8.80
C ARG A 80 12.51 0.92 -8.40
N ALA A 81 12.25 0.19 -7.32
CA ALA A 81 13.06 -0.96 -6.93
C ALA A 81 13.10 -2.00 -8.06
N ARG A 82 11.92 -2.40 -8.57
CA ARG A 82 11.77 -3.35 -9.67
C ARG A 82 12.41 -2.88 -10.97
N GLU A 83 12.31 -1.60 -11.31
CA GLU A 83 12.98 -1.03 -12.48
C GLU A 83 14.50 -1.08 -12.37
N LYS A 84 15.06 -0.80 -11.19
CA LYS A 84 16.50 -0.92 -10.95
C LYS A 84 16.98 -2.36 -11.08
N ARG A 85 16.22 -3.33 -10.60
CA ARG A 85 16.50 -4.77 -10.81
C ARG A 85 16.53 -5.16 -12.29
N GLN A 86 15.67 -4.55 -13.10
CA GLN A 86 15.60 -4.82 -14.53
C GLN A 86 16.71 -4.09 -15.30
N LYS A 87 17.03 -2.84 -14.92
CA LYS A 87 18.05 -2.02 -15.57
C LYS A 87 19.50 -2.39 -15.17
N GLY A 88 19.69 -3.02 -14.01
CA GLY A 88 20.99 -3.53 -13.57
C GLY A 88 21.55 -4.69 -14.40
N GLY A 89 20.78 -5.22 -15.37
CA GLY A 89 21.27 -6.22 -16.34
C GLY A 89 22.18 -5.65 -17.44
N ASP A 90 22.14 -4.34 -17.70
CA ASP A 90 22.74 -3.71 -18.89
C ASP A 90 23.77 -2.61 -18.59
N GLY A 91 24.56 -2.75 -17.53
CA GLY A 91 25.56 -1.73 -17.18
C GLY A 91 26.74 -2.26 -16.37
N LYS A 92 27.59 -3.04 -17.03
CA LYS A 92 29.01 -3.16 -16.67
C LYS A 92 29.78 -1.95 -17.18
#